data_AF-A0A832WFF6-F1
#
_entry.id   AF-A0A832WFF6-F1
#
_cell.length_a   1.000
_cell.length_b   1.000
_cell.length_c   1.000
_cell.angle_alpha   90.00
_cell.angle_beta   90.00
_cell.angle_gamma   90.00
#
_symmetry.space_group_name_H-M   'P 1'
#
loop_
_entity.id
_entity.type
_entity.pdbx_description
1 polymer ?
#
loop_
_entity_poly.entity_id
_entity_poly.type
_entity_poly.pdbx_seq_one_letter_code
_entity_poly.pdbx_strand_id
1 'polypeptide(L)' 'TEVILKARGRAISRAVDVAEIVRNRFISDVEVQSIDISTEEIVGNEGTSSNVSAIEIRLSK' A
#
# COMPACT_ATOMS: atom_id res chain seq x y z
N THR A 1 1.84 -10.43 -14.79
CA THR A 1 2.95 -10.16 -13.83
C THR A 1 2.39 -9.36 -12.69
N GLU A 2 2.76 -9.67 -11.45
CA GLU A 2 2.13 -9.11 -10.25
C GLU A 2 3.13 -8.30 -9.40
N VAL A 3 2.66 -7.17 -8.86
CA VAL A 3 3.38 -6.33 -7.90
C VAL A 3 2.43 -5.93 -6.77
N ILE A 4 2.94 -5.91 -5.53
CA ILE A 4 2.17 -5.51 -4.35
C ILE A 4 2.80 -4.24 -3.75
N LEU A 5 2.02 -3.16 -3.72
CA LEU A 5 2.39 -1.94 -2.98
C LEU A 5 1.98 -2.09 -1.53
N LYS A 6 2.92 -1.98 -0.59
CA LYS A 6 2.65 -2.01 0.85
C LYS A 6 3.01 -0.66 1.48
N ALA A 7 2.11 -0.14 2.30
CA ALA A 7 2.35 1.10 3.05
C ALA A 7 1.61 1.09 4.37
N ARG A 8 2.05 1.97 5.29
CA ARG A 8 1.43 2.15 6.60
C ARG A 8 1.41 3.61 7.01
N GLY A 9 0.45 3.98 7.85
CA GLY A 9 0.25 5.33 8.37
C GLY A 9 0.14 6.36 7.24
N ARG A 10 0.84 7.48 7.39
CA ARG A 10 0.80 8.60 6.42
C ARG A 10 1.28 8.23 5.01
N ALA A 11 2.03 7.13 4.86
CA ALA A 11 2.49 6.68 3.55
C ALA A 11 1.38 6.04 2.69
N ILE A 12 0.23 5.70 3.28
CA ILE A 12 -0.92 5.11 2.57
C ILE A 12 -1.36 5.99 1.40
N SER A 13 -1.50 7.31 1.61
CA SER A 13 -1.86 8.23 0.53
C SER A 13 -0.89 8.15 -0.64
N ARG A 14 0.41 8.06 -0.36
CA ARG A 14 1.44 7.92 -1.41
C ARG A 14 1.35 6.59 -2.15
N ALA A 15 0.99 5.49 -1.47
CA ALA A 15 0.80 4.20 -2.14
C ALA A 15 -0.37 4.24 -3.13
N VAL A 16 -1.46 4.91 -2.75
CA VAL A 16 -2.62 5.13 -3.64
C VAL A 16 -2.23 6.01 -4.83
N ASP A 17 -1.50 7.11 -4.59
CA ASP A 17 -1.01 7.98 -5.67
C ASP A 17 -0.14 7.21 -6.68
N VAL A 18 0.77 6.35 -6.18
CA VAL A 18 1.62 5.52 -7.04
C VAL A 18 0.80 4.55 -7.88
N ALA A 19 -0.18 3.86 -7.28
CA ALA A 19 -1.05 2.94 -8.02
C ALA A 19 -1.80 3.65 -9.15
N GLU A 20 -2.39 4.82 -8.86
CA GLU A 20 -3.14 5.62 -9.83
C GLU A 20 -2.26 6.22 -10.91
N ILE A 21 -1.06 6.70 -10.57
CA ILE A 21 -0.12 7.23 -11.57
C ILE A 21 0.35 6.11 -12.52
N VAL A 22 0.69 4.93 -11.98
CA VAL A 22 1.16 3.80 -12.80
C VAL A 22 0.07 3.37 -13.78
N ARG A 23 -1.16 3.13 -13.32
CA ARG A 23 -2.25 2.67 -14.17
C ARG A 23 -2.73 3.70 -15.19
N ASN A 24 -2.75 4.99 -14.83
CA ASN A 24 -3.34 6.02 -15.69
C ASN A 24 -2.31 6.65 -16.65
N ARG A 25 -1.01 6.65 -16.30
CA ARG A 25 0.02 7.37 -17.07
C ARG A 25 1.07 6.48 -17.72
N PHE A 26 1.36 5.31 -17.17
CA PHE A 26 2.51 4.50 -17.61
C PHE A 26 2.12 3.13 -18.18
N ILE A 27 1.26 2.38 -17.48
CA ILE A 27 0.88 1.01 -17.83
C ILE A 27 -0.65 0.93 -17.85
N SER A 28 -1.25 1.34 -18.96
CA SER A 28 -2.71 1.49 -19.10
C SER A 28 -3.50 0.18 -19.03
N ASP A 29 -2.84 -0.96 -19.14
CA ASP A 29 -3.44 -2.29 -19.04
C ASP A 29 -3.18 -2.99 -17.69
N VAL A 30 -2.67 -2.26 -16.70
CA VAL A 30 -2.56 -2.78 -15.33
C VAL A 30 -3.90 -2.66 -14.61
N GLU A 31 -4.30 -3.72 -13.93
CA GLU A 31 -5.51 -3.78 -13.11
C GLU A 31 -5.20 -3.83 -11.62
N VAL A 32 -6.07 -3.20 -10.82
CA VAL A 32 -6.07 -3.34 -9.37
C VAL A 32 -6.85 -4.61 -9.02
N GLN A 33 -6.14 -5.65 -8.59
CA GLN A 33 -6.76 -6.93 -8.25
C GLN A 33 -7.42 -6.93 -6.87
N SER A 34 -6.73 -6.35 -5.88
CA SER A 34 -7.24 -6.26 -4.52
C SER A 34 -6.64 -5.09 -3.76
N ILE A 35 -7.39 -4.59 -2.79
CA ILE A 35 -6.94 -3.62 -1.80
C ILE A 35 -7.30 -4.17 -0.43
N ASP A 36 -6.28 -4.50 0.36
CA ASP A 36 -6.43 -5.00 1.71
C ASP A 36 -6.01 -3.93 2.70
N ILE A 37 -6.79 -3.74 3.76
CA ILE A 37 -6.47 -2.84 4.87
C ILE A 37 -6.34 -3.63 6.16
N SER A 38 -5.41 -3.22 7.01
CA SER A 38 -5.18 -3.86 8.31
C SER A 38 -4.63 -2.85 9.33
N THR A 39 -4.42 -3.33 10.54
CA THR A 39 -3.70 -2.61 11.59
C THR A 39 -2.47 -3.42 11.95
N GLU A 40 -1.30 -2.82 11.87
CA GLU A 40 -0.03 -3.42 12.32
C GLU A 40 0.36 -2.84 13.68
N GLU A 41 0.80 -3.71 14.59
CA GLU A 41 1.41 -3.30 15.85
C GLU A 41 2.91 -3.10 15.65
N ILE A 42 3.38 -1.87 15.82
CA ILE A 42 4.79 -1.51 15.71
C ILE A 42 5.34 -1.31 17.12
N VAL A 43 6.40 -2.04 17.47
CA VAL A 43 7.13 -1.82 18.72
C VAL A 43 8.21 -0.76 18.45
N GLY A 44 8.09 0.38 19.13
CA GLY A 44 9.08 1.44 19.11
C GLY A 44 10.35 1.08 19.89
N ASN A 45 11.41 1.86 19.71
CA ASN A 45 12.72 1.60 20.33
C ASN A 45 12.68 1.58 21.86
N GLU A 46 11.72 2.26 22.48
CA GLU A 46 11.53 2.31 23.94
C GLU A 46 10.58 1.20 24.46
N GLY A 47 10.21 0.24 23.61
CA GLY A 47 9.31 -0.87 23.96
C GLY A 47 7.81 -0.52 23.91
N THR A 48 7.46 0.75 23.68
CA THR A 48 6.07 1.18 23.49
C THR A 48 5.53 0.64 22.17
N SER A 49 4.41 -0.09 22.21
CA SER A 49 3.72 -0.53 21.00
C SER A 49 2.72 0.52 20.50
N SER A 50 2.55 0.61 19.18
CA SER A 50 1.63 1.53 18.55
C SER A 50 0.95 0.86 17.37
N ASN A 51 -0.37 0.99 17.32
CA ASN A 51 -1.19 0.51 16.22
C ASN A 51 -1.12 1.50 15.05
N VAL A 52 -0.76 0.99 13.88
CA VAL A 52 -0.62 1.78 12.66
C VAL A 52 -1.47 1.14 11.57
N SER A 53 -2.35 1.93 10.94
CA SER A 53 -3.10 1.46 9.76
C SER A 53 -2.13 1.06 8.65
N ALA A 54 -2.42 -0.03 7.95
CA ALA A 54 -1.64 -0.54 6.84
C ALA A 54 -2.54 -0.82 5.62
N ILE A 55 -1.94 -0.80 4.43
CA ILE A 55 -2.59 -1.07 3.15
C ILE A 55 -1.69 -1.96 2.29
N GLU A 56 -2.31 -2.90 1.57
CA GLU A 56 -1.71 -3.63 0.47
C GLU A 56 -2.55 -3.42 -0.80
N ILE A 57 -1.92 -2.98 -1.89
CA ILE A 57 -2.57 -2.82 -3.20
C ILE A 57 -1.89 -3.79 -4.17
N ARG A 58 -2.64 -4.79 -4.65
CA ARG A 58 -2.15 -5.74 -5.66
C ARG A 58 -2.45 -5.22 -7.05
N LEU A 59 -1.40 -5.02 -7.85
CA LEU A 59 -1.47 -4.63 -9.25
C LEU A 59 -1.01 -5.80 -10.11
N SER A 60 -1.80 -6.15 -11.14
CA SER A 60 -1.40 -7.15 -12.13
C SER A 60 -1.68 -6.66 -13.53
N LYS A 61 -0.77 -7.01 -14.44
CA LYS A 61 -1.01 -7.04 -15.88
C LYS A 61 -1.36 -8.46 -16.30
#